data_AF-A0A2V9UKZ7-F1
#
_entry.id   AF-A0A2V9UKZ7-F1
#
_cell.length_a   1.000
_cell.length_b   1.000
_cell.length_c   1.000
_cell.angle_alpha   90.00
_cell.angle_beta   90.00
_cell.angle_gamma   90.00
#
_symmetry.space_group_name_H-M   'P 1'
#
loop_
_entity.id
_entity.type
_entity.pdbx_description
1 polymer ?
#
loop_
_entity_poly.entity_id
_entity_poly.type
_entity_poly.pdbx_seq_one_letter_code
_entity_poly.pdbx_strand_id
1 'polypeptide(L)' 'MQSPRRSARSRVEGTNEGPFGSLKPTSRKMSLPFCEICHFDKQGHIVSGGCYYDQYTLLTQLGHIQPLAVAA' A
#
# COMPACT_ATOMS: atom_id res chain seq x y z
N MET A 1 -16.52 10.24 -23.89
CA MET A 1 -15.36 9.33 -24.01
C MET A 1 -14.65 9.33 -22.66
N GLN A 2 -14.62 8.20 -21.94
CA GLN A 2 -14.05 8.12 -20.58
C GLN A 2 -12.52 8.10 -20.66
N SER A 3 -11.84 8.82 -19.77
CA SER A 3 -10.39 8.79 -19.63
C SER A 3 -9.87 7.37 -19.38
N PRO A 4 -8.73 6.96 -19.98
CA PRO A 4 -8.20 5.62 -19.80
C PRO A 4 -7.76 5.38 -18.35
N ARG A 5 -8.16 4.23 -17.80
CA ARG A 5 -7.74 3.75 -16.47
C ARG A 5 -6.72 2.63 -16.65
N ARG A 6 -5.60 2.70 -15.95
CA ARG A 6 -4.58 1.63 -15.94
C ARG A 6 -4.37 1.14 -14.52
N SER A 7 -4.19 -0.17 -14.37
CA SER A 7 -3.81 -0.79 -13.10
C SER A 7 -2.41 -1.39 -13.19
N ALA A 8 -1.59 -1.15 -12.19
CA ALA A 8 -0.30 -1.82 -12.00
C ALA A 8 -0.34 -2.63 -10.71
N ARG A 9 0.19 -3.86 -10.75
CA ARG A 9 0.35 -4.72 -9.57
C ARG A 9 1.83 -5.00 -9.35
N SER A 10 2.28 -4.82 -8.12
CA SER A 10 3.67 -4.98 -7.73
C SER A 10 3.74 -5.58 -6.33
N ARG A 11 4.88 -6.17 -5.99
CA ARG A 11 5.24 -6.43 -4.60
C ARG A 11 6.11 -5.27 -4.12
N VAL A 12 5.78 -4.70 -2.97
CA VAL A 12 6.57 -3.62 -2.35
C VAL A 12 7.26 -4.14 -1.11
N GLU A 13 8.48 -3.67 -0.89
CA GLU A 13 9.33 -4.04 0.24
C GLU A 13 9.99 -2.79 0.81
N GLY A 14 10.27 -2.79 2.11
CA GLY A 14 10.98 -1.69 2.75
C GLY A 14 11.14 -1.87 4.25
N THR A 15 11.79 -0.90 4.89
CA THR A 15 11.98 -0.84 6.35
C THR A 15 11.33 0.43 6.91
N ASN A 16 10.58 0.31 7.99
CA ASN A 16 9.87 1.43 8.61
C ASN A 16 10.79 2.24 9.54
N GLU A 17 11.62 3.10 8.94
CA GLU A 17 12.55 3.99 9.65
C GLU A 17 11.94 5.36 10.01
N GLY A 18 10.79 5.70 9.43
CA GLY A 18 10.04 6.93 9.70
C GLY A 18 8.67 6.66 10.32
N PRO A 19 7.99 7.68 10.89
CA PRO A 19 6.61 7.53 11.36
C PRO A 19 5.68 7.03 10.25
N PHE A 20 4.80 6.08 10.57
CA PHE A 20 3.74 5.63 9.67
C PHE A 20 2.42 6.33 10.04
N GLY A 21 2.21 7.52 9.47
CA GLY A 21 1.15 8.43 9.94
C GLY A 21 1.43 8.90 11.37
N SER A 22 0.49 8.64 12.29
CA SER A 22 0.67 8.93 13.72
C SER A 22 1.41 7.82 14.49
N LEU A 23 1.78 6.72 13.83
CA LEU A 23 2.46 5.60 14.48
C LEU A 23 3.97 5.80 14.48
N LYS A 24 4.62 5.49 15.59
CA LYS A 24 6.08 5.62 15.77
C LYS A 24 6.85 4.70 14.81
N PRO A 25 8.05 5.08 14.36
CA PRO A 25 8.92 4.18 13.59
C PRO A 25 9.26 2.91 14.37
N THR A 26 9.52 1.82 13.66
CA THR A 26 9.72 0.48 14.25
C THR A 26 10.99 -0.22 13.81
N SER A 27 11.67 0.29 12.78
CA SER A 27 12.80 -0.35 12.08
C SER A 27 12.50 -1.79 11.62
N ARG A 28 11.22 -2.14 11.50
CA ARG A 28 10.76 -3.45 11.01
C ARG A 28 10.63 -3.44 9.50
N LYS A 29 10.86 -4.60 8.89
CA LYS A 29 10.67 -4.82 7.45
C LYS A 29 9.21 -5.06 7.13
N MET A 30 8.80 -4.63 5.95
CA MET A 30 7.51 -4.97 5.33
C MET A 30 7.72 -5.57 3.94
N SER A 31 6.78 -6.43 3.54
CA SER A 31 6.68 -6.98 2.19
C SER A 31 5.23 -7.35 1.91
N LEU A 32 4.60 -6.71 0.92
CA LEU A 32 3.19 -6.98 0.60
C LEU A 32 2.86 -6.73 -0.88
N PRO A 33 1.80 -7.36 -1.41
CA PRO A 33 1.20 -6.97 -2.67
C PRO A 33 0.65 -5.55 -2.62
N PHE A 34 0.80 -4.82 -3.72
CA PHE A 34 0.37 -3.45 -3.90
C PHE A 34 -0.26 -3.28 -5.29
N CYS A 35 -1.35 -2.54 -5.37
CA CYS A 35 -2.01 -2.22 -6.62
C CYS A 35 -2.24 -0.71 -6.72
N GLU A 36 -1.81 -0.11 -7.82
CA GLU A 36 -2.09 1.28 -8.14
C GLU A 36 -3.04 1.34 -9.34
N ILE A 37 -4.07 2.18 -9.24
CA ILE A 37 -4.96 2.51 -10.35
C ILE A 37 -4.76 3.99 -10.67
N CYS A 38 -4.38 4.28 -11.90
CA CYS A 38 -4.18 5.64 -12.39
C CYS A 38 -5.19 5.98 -13.49
N HIS A 39 -5.82 7.15 -13.36
CA HIS A 39 -6.65 7.76 -14.41
C HIS A 39 -5.83 8.84 -15.10
N PHE A 40 -5.79 8.80 -16.42
CA PHE A 40 -4.98 9.72 -17.21
C PHE A 40 -5.84 10.74 -17.97
N ASP A 41 -5.37 11.98 -18.09
CA ASP A 41 -5.93 12.94 -19.05
C ASP A 41 -5.52 12.58 -20.50
N LYS A 42 -5.91 13.43 -21.45
CA LYS A 42 -5.59 13.24 -22.87
C LYS A 42 -4.10 13.48 -23.18
N GLN A 43 -3.41 14.21 -22.32
CA GLN A 43 -1.98 14.51 -22.43
C GLN A 43 -1.12 13.41 -21.80
N GLY A 44 -1.73 12.44 -21.11
CA GLY A 44 -1.05 11.33 -20.47
C GLY A 44 -0.59 11.62 -19.04
N HIS A 45 -1.09 12.67 -18.40
CA HIS A 45 -0.83 12.93 -16.98
C HIS A 45 -1.80 12.16 -16.09
N ILE A 46 -1.33 11.69 -14.93
CA ILE A 46 -2.20 11.11 -13.90
C ILE A 46 -3.01 12.24 -13.26
N VAL A 47 -4.34 12.19 -13.38
CA VAL A 47 -5.25 13.21 -12.83
C VAL A 47 -6.01 12.73 -11.60
N SER A 48 -6.06 11.42 -11.37
CA SER A 48 -6.57 10.83 -10.14
C SER A 48 -6.10 9.39 -10.05
N GLY A 49 -6.10 8.81 -8.86
CA GLY A 49 -5.77 7.41 -8.69
C GLY A 49 -6.11 6.89 -7.30
N GLY A 50 -5.77 5.63 -7.08
CA GLY A 50 -5.90 4.98 -5.79
C GLY A 50 -4.89 3.85 -5.65
N CYS A 51 -4.37 3.72 -4.43
CA CYS A 51 -3.46 2.65 -4.04
C CYS A 51 -4.18 1.69 -3.11
N TYR A 52 -4.09 0.40 -3.40
CA TYR A 52 -4.74 -0.66 -2.67
C TYR A 52 -3.69 -1.64 -2.16
N TYR A 53 -3.77 -1.92 -0.88
CA TYR A 53 -2.87 -2.82 -0.18
C TYR A 53 -3.57 -3.35 1.06
N ASP A 54 -3.09 -4.49 1.57
CA ASP A 54 -3.60 -5.04 2.82
C ASP A 54 -2.98 -4.28 4.00
N GLN A 55 -3.71 -3.27 4.48
CA GLN A 55 -3.29 -2.47 5.62
C GLN A 55 -3.17 -3.30 6.90
N TYR A 56 -4.02 -4.33 7.09
CA TYR A 56 -3.95 -5.19 8.25
C TYR A 56 -2.64 -5.99 8.26
N THR A 57 -2.28 -6.58 7.11
CA THR A 57 -0.98 -7.25 6.95
C THR A 57 0.19 -6.29 7.19
N LEU A 58 0.14 -5.07 6.64
CA LEU A 58 1.19 -4.06 6.85
C LEU A 58 1.35 -3.72 8.34
N LEU A 59 0.26 -3.35 9.02
CA LEU A 59 0.30 -2.96 10.43
C LEU A 59 0.74 -4.12 11.34
N THR A 60 0.41 -5.36 10.96
CA THR A 60 0.88 -6.57 11.67
C THR A 60 2.38 -6.77 11.48
N GLN A 61 2.90 -6.64 10.25
CA GLN A 61 4.35 -6.75 9.98
C GLN A 61 5.16 -5.66 10.71
N LEU A 62 4.62 -4.44 10.77
CA LEU A 62 5.21 -3.33 11.52
C LEU A 62 5.01 -3.45 13.04
N GLY A 63 4.26 -4.45 13.53
CA GLY A 63 4.07 -4.68 14.97
C GLY A 63 3.19 -3.63 15.66
N HIS A 64 2.36 -2.90 14.92
CA HIS A 64 1.40 -1.94 15.48
C HIS A 64 0.11 -2.59 15.95
N ILE A 65 -0.22 -3.76 15.39
CA ILE A 65 -1.36 -4.57 15.79
C ILE A 65 -0.91 -6.02 15.95
N GLN A 66 -1.60 -6.75 16.83
CA GLN A 66 -1.38 -8.18 16.97
C GLN A 66 -2.10 -8.91 15.83
N PRO A 67 -1.49 -9.95 15.22
CA PRO A 67 -2.21 -10.82 14.32
C PRO A 67 -3.37 -11.49 15.05
N LEU A 68 -4.54 -11.52 14.42
CA LEU A 68 -5.64 -12.39 14.78
C LEU A 68 -5.13 -13.83 14.83
N ALA A 69 -5.55 -14.56 15.86
CA ALA A 69 -5.30 -15.98 15.95
C ALA A 69 -5.91 -16.68 14.72
N VAL A 70 -5.11 -17.49 14.03
CA VAL A 70 -5.63 -18.37 12.97
C VAL A 70 -6.50 -19.41 13.66
N ALA A 71 -7.75 -19.55 13.22
CA ALA A 71 -8.59 -20.66 13.64
C ALA A 71 -7.94 -21.96 13.16
N ALA A 72 -7.75 -22.91 14.09
CA ALA A 72 -7.12 -24.21 13.84
C ALA A 72 -7.97 -25.12 12.95
#